data_AF-A0A4Q5TT35-F1
#
_entry.id   AF-A0A4Q5TT35-F1
#
_cell.length_a   1.000
_cell.length_b   1.000
_cell.length_c   1.000
_cell.angle_alpha   90.00
_cell.angle_beta   90.00
_cell.angle_gamma   90.00
#
_symmetry.space_group_name_H-M   'P 1'
#
loop_
_entity.id
_entity.type
_entity.pdbx_description
1 polymer ?
#
loop_
_entity_poly.entity_id
_entity_poly.type
_entity_poly.pdbx_seq_one_letter_code
_entity_poly.pdbx_strand_id
1 'polypeptide(L)'
;ACTESTPGTNYYASDWGIVDPSNDINKIASVANIKNALCKYGVIAASVYVTPLFQNYASGVFYEFANNTADPVSNHAIDIVGWDDDKGAWLIKNSWGTDWGEDGYMWIKYNSNNIGRRAAWVVAKKASVVFKPAKDIKAEPIHKINTPVIKKIGN
;
A
#
# COMPACT_ATOMS: atom_id res chain seq x y z
N ALA A 1 17.72 -8.78 5.73
CA ALA A 1 17.35 -9.78 4.70
C ALA A 1 17.17 -11.13 5.36
N CYS A 2 16.12 -11.90 5.01
CA CYS A 2 16.00 -13.28 5.47
C CYS A 2 17.14 -14.07 4.84
N THR A 3 18.11 -14.51 5.65
CA THR A 3 19.26 -15.27 5.19
C THR A 3 18.85 -16.68 4.81
N GLU A 4 19.38 -17.14 3.69
CA GLU A 4 19.07 -18.39 3.00
C GLU A 4 19.24 -19.65 3.87
N SER A 5 18.15 -19.99 4.53
CA SER A 5 17.70 -21.36 4.79
C SER A 5 16.21 -21.19 4.89
N THR A 6 15.42 -22.03 4.23
CA THR A 6 13.95 -21.88 4.17
C THR A 6 13.44 -21.37 5.50
N PRO A 7 12.84 -20.16 5.53
CA PRO A 7 12.26 -19.63 6.75
C PRO A 7 11.36 -20.77 7.28
N GLY A 8 11.63 -21.32 8.48
CA GLY A 8 10.95 -22.56 8.93
C GLY A 8 9.41 -22.45 8.82
N THR A 9 8.67 -23.57 8.81
CA THR A 9 7.32 -23.67 8.22
C THR A 9 6.25 -22.61 8.56
N ASN A 10 6.40 -21.82 9.64
CA ASN A 10 5.43 -20.81 10.08
C ASN A 10 6.05 -19.43 10.33
N TYR A 11 5.47 -18.38 9.75
CA TYR A 11 5.80 -16.97 9.97
C TYR A 11 4.54 -16.16 10.30
N TYR A 12 4.71 -15.04 10.99
CA TYR A 12 3.65 -14.08 11.27
C TYR A 12 4.16 -12.65 11.16
N ALA A 13 3.25 -11.70 10.98
CA ALA A 13 3.54 -10.27 11.12
C ALA A 13 3.85 -9.98 12.61
N SER A 14 5.12 -9.93 12.98
CA SER A 14 5.51 -9.56 14.34
C SER A 14 5.30 -8.08 14.63
N ASP A 15 5.31 -7.27 13.57
CA ASP A 15 5.05 -5.86 13.61
C ASP A 15 4.48 -5.43 12.25
N TRP A 16 3.66 -4.40 12.25
CA TRP A 16 3.12 -3.79 11.04
C TRP A 16 2.65 -2.38 11.38
N GLY A 17 2.59 -1.52 10.38
CA GLY A 17 2.12 -0.16 10.61
C GLY A 17 1.80 0.59 9.35
N ILE A 18 1.17 1.73 9.55
CA ILE A 18 0.89 2.70 8.49
C ILE A 18 2.15 3.52 8.24
N VAL A 19 2.43 3.86 6.98
CA VAL A 19 3.62 4.64 6.62
C VAL A 19 3.49 6.10 7.08
N ASP A 20 2.28 6.65 7.14
CA ASP A 20 2.03 8.00 7.64
C ASP A 20 2.25 8.07 9.17
N PRO A 21 3.12 8.96 9.68
CA PRO A 21 3.42 9.05 11.12
C PRO A 21 2.22 9.43 11.99
N SER A 22 1.17 10.06 11.44
CA SER A 22 -0.08 10.29 12.17
C SER A 22 -0.93 9.04 12.37
N ASN A 23 -0.52 7.90 11.80
CA ASN A 23 -1.28 6.65 11.79
C ASN A 23 -2.66 6.78 11.10
N ASP A 24 -2.84 7.77 10.23
CA ASP A 24 -4.06 7.94 9.44
C ASP A 24 -3.93 7.14 8.13
N ILE A 25 -4.56 5.97 8.08
CA ILE A 25 -4.61 5.09 6.90
C ILE A 25 -5.19 5.78 5.66
N ASN A 26 -6.03 6.81 5.82
CA ASN A 26 -6.67 7.49 4.71
C ASN A 26 -5.78 8.56 4.09
N LYS A 27 -4.72 8.98 4.78
CA LYS A 27 -3.78 9.99 4.33
C LYS A 27 -2.66 9.35 3.50
N ILE A 28 -2.29 10.04 2.42
CA ILE A 28 -1.10 9.67 1.64
C ILE A 28 0.11 10.19 2.42
N ALA A 29 1.00 9.27 2.80
CA ALA A 29 2.24 9.63 3.47
C ALA A 29 3.13 10.46 2.53
N SER A 30 3.98 11.33 3.08
CA SER A 30 4.92 12.11 2.27
C SER A 30 5.86 11.19 1.48
N VAL A 31 6.38 11.70 0.36
CA VAL A 31 7.40 11.01 -0.44
C VAL A 31 8.58 10.56 0.43
N ALA A 32 9.04 11.40 1.35
CA ALA A 32 10.11 11.05 2.28
C ALA A 32 9.74 9.87 3.19
N ASN A 33 8.51 9.82 3.71
CA ASN A 33 8.08 8.74 4.60
C ASN A 33 7.95 7.40 3.86
N ILE A 34 7.43 7.40 2.63
CA ILE A 34 7.37 6.19 1.79
C ILE A 34 8.77 5.68 1.46
N LYS A 35 9.71 6.56 1.10
CA LYS A 35 11.12 6.18 0.88
C LYS A 35 11.76 5.59 2.13
N ASN A 36 11.58 6.24 3.28
CA ASN A 36 12.11 5.74 4.55
C ASN A 36 11.54 4.37 4.90
N ALA A 37 10.24 4.14 4.66
CA ALA A 37 9.60 2.85 4.86
C ALA A 37 10.15 1.78 3.91
N LEU A 38 10.35 2.10 2.63
CA LEU A 38 10.99 1.21 1.65
C LEU A 38 12.38 0.77 2.10
N CYS A 39 13.22 1.72 2.53
CA CYS A 39 14.56 1.43 3.05
C CYS A 39 14.54 0.51 4.29
N LYS A 40 13.55 0.71 5.17
CA LYS A 40 13.51 0.02 6.47
C LYS A 40 12.83 -1.36 6.41
N TYR A 41 11.76 -1.47 5.64
CA TYR A 41 10.85 -2.62 5.67
C TYR A 41 10.75 -3.36 4.33
N GLY A 42 11.31 -2.81 3.25
CA GLY A 42 11.17 -3.34 1.90
C GLY A 42 9.87 -2.88 1.25
N VAL A 43 9.31 -3.72 0.38
CA VAL A 43 8.11 -3.43 -0.42
C VAL A 43 6.97 -2.89 0.44
N ILE A 44 6.31 -1.83 -0.05
CA ILE A 44 5.20 -1.18 0.63
C ILE A 44 3.91 -1.50 -0.10
N ALA A 45 3.00 -2.20 0.57
CA ALA A 45 1.65 -2.38 0.08
C ALA A 45 0.92 -1.04 0.12
N ALA A 46 0.27 -0.65 -0.97
CA ALA A 46 -0.45 0.60 -1.07
C ALA A 46 -1.66 0.46 -2.00
N SER A 47 -2.41 1.55 -2.12
CA SER A 47 -3.51 1.67 -3.07
C SER A 47 -3.32 2.86 -4.00
N VAL A 48 -3.95 2.76 -5.17
CA VAL A 48 -3.93 3.75 -6.23
C VAL A 48 -5.33 3.86 -6.84
N TYR A 49 -5.62 4.99 -7.49
CA TYR A 49 -6.85 5.21 -8.23
C TYR A 49 -6.64 4.90 -9.72
N VAL A 50 -7.17 3.77 -10.15
CA VAL A 50 -7.13 3.30 -11.54
C VAL A 50 -8.20 4.00 -12.35
N THR A 51 -7.76 4.65 -13.43
CA THR A 51 -8.58 5.22 -14.50
C THR A 51 -8.44 4.38 -15.78
N PRO A 52 -9.25 4.61 -16.81
CA PRO A 52 -9.01 3.99 -18.12
C PRO A 52 -7.62 4.30 -18.71
N LEU A 53 -7.05 5.47 -18.44
CA LEU A 53 -5.68 5.80 -18.87
C LEU A 53 -4.64 4.95 -18.14
N PHE A 54 -4.83 4.70 -16.85
CA PHE A 54 -3.99 3.79 -16.08
C PHE A 54 -4.07 2.36 -16.64
N GLN A 55 -5.28 1.88 -16.97
CA GLN A 55 -5.48 0.55 -17.54
C GLN A 55 -4.74 0.38 -18.88
N ASN A 56 -4.72 1.43 -19.70
CA ASN A 56 -4.07 1.45 -21.01
C ASN A 56 -2.57 1.79 -20.97
N TYR A 57 -1.95 1.89 -19.79
CA TYR A 57 -0.53 2.16 -19.68
C TYR A 57 0.30 1.06 -20.37
N ALA A 58 1.29 1.50 -21.15
CA ALA A 58 2.22 0.61 -21.85
C ALA A 58 3.68 0.83 -21.41
N SER A 59 4.14 2.09 -21.30
CA SER A 59 5.53 2.40 -20.89
C SER A 59 5.71 3.87 -20.49
N GLY A 60 6.88 4.18 -19.91
CA GLY A 60 7.28 5.54 -19.55
C GLY A 60 6.82 5.97 -18.15
N VAL A 61 6.87 7.27 -17.87
CA VAL A 61 6.41 7.78 -16.56
C VAL A 61 4.93 8.17 -16.68
N PHE A 62 4.05 7.33 -16.14
CA PHE A 62 2.62 7.60 -16.02
C PHE A 62 2.37 8.84 -15.15
N TYR A 63 1.53 9.73 -15.65
CA TYR A 63 1.12 10.94 -14.96
C TYR A 63 -0.29 11.32 -15.34
N GLU A 64 -1.16 11.41 -14.33
CA GLU A 64 -2.52 11.87 -14.48
C GLU A 64 -2.95 12.60 -13.19
N PHE A 65 -3.62 13.74 -13.33
CA PHE A 65 -4.15 14.46 -12.19
C PHE A 65 -5.55 13.96 -11.79
N ALA A 66 -5.70 12.64 -11.61
CA ALA A 66 -6.92 12.01 -11.13
C ALA A 66 -6.93 11.94 -9.59
N ASN A 67 -6.87 13.12 -8.96
CA ASN A 67 -6.87 13.26 -7.51
C ASN A 67 -8.28 13.62 -7.07
N ASN A 68 -9.10 12.63 -6.72
CA ASN A 68 -10.42 12.91 -6.16
C ASN A 68 -10.28 13.32 -4.69
N THR A 69 -10.35 14.63 -4.42
CA THR A 69 -10.31 15.21 -3.07
C THR A 69 -11.66 15.14 -2.35
N ALA A 70 -12.75 14.83 -3.07
CA ALA A 70 -14.12 14.83 -2.55
C ALA A 70 -14.65 13.42 -2.23
N ASP A 71 -14.17 12.38 -2.93
CA ASP A 71 -14.52 10.99 -2.70
C ASP A 71 -13.31 10.06 -2.95
N PRO A 72 -12.59 9.64 -1.89
CA PRO A 72 -11.18 9.26 -1.98
C PRO A 72 -10.94 7.77 -2.27
N VAL A 73 -11.86 7.07 -2.93
CA VAL A 73 -11.77 5.60 -3.05
C VAL A 73 -10.72 5.22 -4.10
N SER A 74 -9.45 5.14 -3.70
CA SER A 74 -8.49 4.25 -4.36
C SER A 74 -9.17 2.91 -4.59
N ASN A 75 -9.23 2.46 -5.83
CA ASN A 75 -10.04 1.31 -6.26
C ASN A 75 -9.16 0.08 -6.56
N HIS A 76 -7.84 0.19 -6.40
CA HIS A 76 -6.89 -0.87 -6.70
C HIS A 76 -5.74 -0.91 -5.69
N ALA A 77 -5.28 -2.13 -5.39
CA ALA A 77 -4.14 -2.37 -4.51
C ALA A 77 -2.91 -2.76 -5.35
N ILE A 78 -1.76 -2.20 -4.99
CA ILE A 78 -0.47 -2.39 -5.68
C ILE A 78 0.65 -2.49 -4.65
N ASP A 79 1.84 -2.83 -5.14
CA ASP A 79 3.07 -2.77 -4.37
C ASP A 79 3.96 -1.63 -4.88
N ILE A 80 4.37 -0.73 -3.99
CA ILE A 80 5.46 0.22 -4.27
C ILE A 80 6.77 -0.53 -3.99
N VAL A 81 7.61 -0.65 -5.01
CA VAL A 81 8.84 -1.47 -4.98
C VAL A 81 10.12 -0.67 -5.19
N GLY A 82 10.01 0.62 -5.52
CA GLY A 82 11.17 1.49 -5.72
C GLY A 82 10.77 2.93 -6.05
N TRP A 83 11.77 3.76 -6.28
CA TRP A 83 11.59 5.15 -6.72
C TRP A 83 12.78 5.62 -7.56
N ASP A 84 12.56 6.69 -8.30
CA ASP A 84 13.60 7.41 -9.03
C ASP A 84 13.29 8.91 -8.95
N ASP A 85 14.24 9.67 -8.39
CA ASP A 85 14.10 11.11 -8.17
C ASP A 85 14.29 11.94 -9.44
N ASP A 86 15.10 11.48 -10.39
CA ASP A 86 15.26 12.13 -11.70
C ASP A 86 13.95 12.00 -12.50
N LYS A 87 13.25 10.87 -12.33
CA LYS A 87 11.89 10.68 -12.86
C LYS A 87 10.81 11.35 -12.01
N GLY A 88 11.08 11.63 -10.73
CA GLY A 88 10.07 12.06 -9.76
C GLY A 88 8.92 11.06 -9.63
N ALA A 89 9.24 9.77 -9.60
CA ALA A 89 8.28 8.69 -9.74
C ALA A 89 8.52 7.50 -8.81
N TRP A 90 7.44 6.79 -8.48
CA TRP A 90 7.44 5.47 -7.85
C TRP A 90 7.53 4.39 -8.93
N LEU A 91 8.30 3.33 -8.66
CA LEU A 91 8.19 2.07 -9.37
C LEU A 91 7.15 1.23 -8.63
N ILE A 92 6.07 0.86 -9.33
CA ILE A 92 5.04 -0.02 -8.78
C ILE A 92 5.06 -1.37 -9.49
N LYS A 93 4.77 -2.42 -8.74
CA LYS A 93 4.45 -3.74 -9.27
C LYS A 93 2.94 -3.93 -9.25
N ASN A 94 2.38 -4.32 -10.39
CA ASN A 94 0.96 -4.60 -10.54
C ASN A 94 0.69 -6.13 -10.54
N SER A 95 -0.58 -6.51 -10.56
CA SER A 95 -1.06 -7.89 -10.48
C SER A 95 -1.92 -8.31 -11.70
N TRP A 96 -1.75 -7.64 -12.83
CA TRP A 96 -2.52 -7.87 -14.08
C TRP A 96 -1.75 -8.65 -15.16
N GLY A 97 -0.69 -9.35 -14.77
CA GLY A 97 0.17 -10.11 -15.69
C GLY A 97 1.31 -9.27 -16.27
N THR A 98 2.22 -9.95 -16.96
CA THR A 98 3.43 -9.35 -17.54
C THR A 98 3.14 -8.54 -18.81
N ASP A 99 2.03 -8.81 -19.50
CA ASP A 99 1.67 -8.12 -20.74
C ASP A 99 1.17 -6.68 -20.48
N TRP A 100 0.91 -6.32 -19.23
CA TRP A 100 0.52 -4.97 -18.84
C TRP A 100 1.73 -4.12 -18.48
N GLY A 101 1.80 -2.91 -19.02
CA GLY A 101 2.89 -1.97 -18.73
C GLY A 101 4.27 -2.50 -19.13
N GLU A 102 5.25 -2.24 -18.27
CA GLU A 102 6.64 -2.65 -18.47
C GLU A 102 6.87 -3.96 -17.70
N ASP A 103 6.52 -5.08 -18.32
CA ASP A 103 6.62 -6.43 -17.72
C ASP A 103 5.84 -6.58 -16.39
N GLY A 104 4.67 -5.93 -16.29
CA GLY A 104 3.85 -5.89 -15.07
C GLY A 104 4.18 -4.74 -14.11
N TYR A 105 5.08 -3.84 -14.51
CA TYR A 105 5.50 -2.67 -13.73
C TYR A 105 5.08 -1.35 -14.39
N MET A 106 5.11 -0.28 -13.60
CA MET A 106 4.87 1.08 -14.07
C MET A 106 5.72 2.07 -13.27
N TRP A 107 6.26 3.07 -13.94
CA TRP A 107 6.69 4.30 -13.28
C TRP A 107 5.51 5.27 -13.18
N ILE A 108 5.16 5.70 -11.97
CA ILE A 108 4.06 6.65 -11.74
C ILE A 108 4.58 7.88 -10.99
N LYS A 109 4.27 9.08 -11.47
CA LYS A 109 4.65 10.33 -10.81
C LYS A 109 4.23 10.34 -9.34
N TYR A 110 5.07 10.93 -8.49
CA TYR A 110 4.69 11.23 -7.11
C TYR A 110 3.37 12.02 -7.09
N ASN A 111 2.49 11.70 -6.14
CA ASN A 111 1.18 12.34 -5.95
C ASN A 111 0.20 12.23 -7.13
N SER A 112 0.44 11.31 -8.07
CA SER A 112 -0.51 10.98 -9.15
C SER A 112 -1.53 9.95 -8.66
N ASN A 113 -2.80 10.09 -9.05
CA ASN A 113 -3.83 9.05 -8.86
C ASN A 113 -3.94 8.51 -7.43
N ASN A 114 -3.78 9.38 -6.42
CA ASN A 114 -3.76 8.97 -5.01
C ASN A 114 -2.76 7.83 -4.67
N ILE A 115 -1.68 7.67 -5.45
CA ILE A 115 -0.64 6.65 -5.21
C ILE A 115 -0.05 6.79 -3.81
N GLY A 116 0.08 5.66 -3.09
CA GLY A 116 0.59 5.65 -1.72
C GLY A 116 -0.48 5.85 -0.64
N ARG A 117 -1.77 5.88 -1.02
CA ARG A 117 -2.86 5.83 -0.04
C ARG A 117 -2.91 4.45 0.60
N ARG A 118 -3.28 4.38 1.88
CA ARG A 118 -3.31 3.12 2.66
C ARG A 118 -1.96 2.40 2.71
N ALA A 119 -0.87 3.15 2.56
CA ALA A 119 0.47 2.58 2.54
C ALA A 119 0.81 1.94 3.89
N ALA A 120 1.19 0.65 3.86
CA ALA A 120 1.49 -0.13 5.05
C ALA A 120 2.75 -0.98 4.85
N TRP A 121 3.43 -1.25 5.96
CA TRP A 121 4.62 -2.10 6.04
C TRP A 121 4.40 -3.23 7.05
N VAL A 122 5.18 -4.30 6.92
CA VAL A 122 5.14 -5.47 7.81
C VAL A 122 6.55 -5.98 8.08
N VAL A 123 6.78 -6.46 9.30
CA VAL A 123 7.98 -7.22 9.67
C VAL A 123 7.57 -8.66 9.95
N ALA A 124 8.09 -9.59 9.16
CA ALA A 124 7.86 -11.01 9.36
C ALA A 124 8.81 -11.60 10.41
N LYS A 125 8.29 -12.48 11.28
CA LYS A 125 9.07 -13.24 12.25
C LYS A 125 8.68 -14.72 12.23
N LYS A 126 9.67 -15.59 12.42
CA LYS A 126 9.47 -17.04 12.54
C LYS A 126 8.66 -17.34 13.80
N ALA A 127 7.62 -18.15 13.68
CA ALA A 127 6.84 -18.63 14.83
C ALA A 127 7.47 -19.90 15.42
N SER A 128 7.56 -19.97 16.75
CA SER A 128 7.95 -21.19 17.47
C SER A 128 6.75 -22.07 17.87
N VAL A 129 5.52 -21.60 17.63
CA VAL A 129 4.25 -22.28 17.96
C VAL A 129 3.19 -21.99 16.89
N VAL A 130 2.16 -22.82 16.82
CA VAL A 130 0.98 -22.63 15.94
C VAL A 130 0.24 -21.36 16.36
N PHE A 131 0.07 -20.45 15.40
CA PHE A 131 -0.54 -19.13 15.60
C PHE A 131 -2.05 -19.23 15.85
N LYS A 132 -2.58 -18.45 16.82
CA LYS A 132 -4.04 -18.27 17.03
C LYS A 132 -4.40 -16.78 16.82
N PRO A 133 -5.16 -16.43 15.77
CA PRO A 133 -5.37 -15.05 15.30
C PRO A 133 -5.79 -13.99 16.33
N ALA A 134 -6.46 -14.38 17.43
CA ALA A 134 -7.04 -13.45 18.39
C ALA A 134 -6.20 -13.18 19.65
N LYS A 135 -5.14 -13.96 19.93
CA LYS A 135 -4.34 -13.81 21.17
C LYS A 135 -2.97 -13.18 20.95
N ASP A 136 -2.38 -13.37 19.77
CA ASP A 136 -0.94 -13.11 19.55
C ASP A 136 -0.67 -11.85 18.71
N ILE A 137 -1.70 -11.24 18.12
CA ILE A 137 -1.59 -9.94 17.44
C ILE A 137 -1.96 -8.85 18.46
N LYS A 138 -0.97 -8.04 18.87
CA LYS A 138 -1.27 -6.72 19.42
C LYS A 138 -1.82 -5.87 18.29
N ALA A 139 -3.12 -5.95 18.05
CA ALA A 139 -3.78 -4.96 17.21
C ALA A 139 -3.63 -3.62 17.93
N GLU A 140 -2.92 -2.67 17.32
CA GLU A 140 -3.24 -1.25 17.56
C GLU A 140 -4.75 -1.10 17.35
N PRO A 141 -5.46 -0.34 18.20
CA PRO A 141 -6.91 -0.28 18.15
C PRO A 141 -7.32 0.13 16.74
N ILE A 142 -7.93 -0.80 16.02
CA ILE A 142 -8.66 -0.51 14.79
C ILE A 142 -9.64 0.59 15.20
N HIS A 143 -9.40 1.81 14.71
CA HIS A 143 -10.30 2.93 14.91
C HIS A 143 -11.69 2.39 14.53
N LYS A 144 -12.59 2.28 15.52
CA LYS A 144 -13.98 1.90 15.26
C LYS A 144 -14.46 2.90 14.22
N ILE A 145 -14.64 2.44 12.99
CA ILE A 145 -15.30 3.22 11.96
C ILE A 145 -16.71 3.39 12.52
N ASN A 146 -16.98 4.56 13.10
CA ASN A 146 -18.32 4.97 13.48
C ASN A 146 -19.07 5.17 12.15
N THR A 147 -19.60 4.07 11.60
CA THR A 147 -20.60 4.13 10.55
C THR A 147 -21.78 4.91 11.12
N PRO A 148 -22.19 6.04 10.52
CA PRO A 148 -23.41 6.71 10.93
C PRO A 148 -24.57 5.74 10.68
N VAL A 149 -25.22 5.28 11.75
CA VAL A 149 -26.49 4.56 11.62
C VAL A 149 -27.47 5.54 11.00
N ILE A 150 -27.90 5.25 9.78
CA ILE A 150 -29.04 5.92 9.12
C ILE A 150 -30.22 5.80 10.08
N LYS A 151 -30.59 6.90 10.75
CA LYS A 151 -31.88 6.99 11.44
C LYS A 151 -32.95 6.94 10.36
N LYS A 152 -33.68 5.83 10.32
CA LYS A 152 -34.96 5.72 9.62
C LYS A 152 -35.86 6.83 10.16
N ILE A 153 -36.14 7.84 9.35
CA ILE A 153 -37.22 8.80 9.60
C ILE A 153 -38.49 8.08 9.15
N GLY A 154 -39.32 7.67 10.12
CA GLY A 154 -40.69 7.24 9.89
C GLY A 154 -41.64 8.36 10.33
N ASN A 155 -42.61 8.66 9.46
CA ASN A 155 -43.77 9.52 9.77
C ASN A 155 -44.65 8.89 10.85
#